data_AF-A0A930TU96-F1
#
_entry.id   AF-A0A930TU96-F1
#
_cell.length_a   1.000
_cell.length_b   1.000
_cell.length_c   1.000
_cell.angle_alpha   90.00
_cell.angle_beta   90.00
_cell.angle_gamma   90.00
#
_symmetry.space_group_name_H-M   'P 1'
#
loop_
_entity.id
_entity.type
_entity.pdbx_description
1 polymer ?
#
loop_
_entity_poly.entity_id
_entity_poly.type
_entity_poly.pdbx_seq_one_letter_code
_entity_poly.pdbx_strand_id
1 'polypeptide(L)' 'MQTPHAIRLLVEKALYIRQLTPDIENAINSELSRLGYISEVDYEALELLMSEMDEGRIRLVPSP' A
#
# COMPACT_ATOMS: atom_id res chain seq x y z
N MET A 1 -19.00 -4.68 5.76
CA MET A 1 -19.03 -3.64 4.71
C MET A 1 -17.72 -3.74 3.97
N GLN A 2 -17.73 -3.99 2.66
CA GLN A 2 -16.51 -3.95 1.85
C GLN A 2 -16.16 -2.47 1.66
N THR A 3 -15.03 -2.03 2.20
CA THR A 3 -14.57 -0.64 2.10
C THR A 3 -14.04 -0.44 0.68
N PRO A 4 -14.66 0.39 -0.17
CA PRO A 4 -14.27 0.54 -1.59
C PRO A 4 -12.85 1.10 -1.82
N HIS A 5 -12.14 1.45 -0.75
CA HIS A 5 -10.84 2.13 -0.76
C HIS A 5 -9.82 1.50 0.19
N ALA A 6 -9.92 0.19 0.43
CA ALA A 6 -9.05 -0.50 1.39
C ALA A 6 -7.56 -0.36 1.04
N ILE A 7 -7.19 -0.53 -0.23
CA ILE A 7 -5.79 -0.39 -0.70
C ILE A 7 -5.30 1.05 -0.48
N ARG A 8 -6.08 2.06 -0.89
CA ARG A 8 -5.70 3.46 -0.71
C ARG A 8 -5.45 3.83 0.74
N LEU A 9 -6.32 3.42 1.66
CA LEU A 9 -6.15 3.69 3.08
C LEU A 9 -4.87 3.05 3.65
N LEU A 10 -4.50 1.86 3.16
CA LEU A 10 -3.27 1.18 3.54
C LEU A 10 -2.03 1.90 3.00
N VAL A 11 -2.08 2.35 1.75
CA VAL A 11 -1.05 3.19 1.14
C VAL A 11 -0.90 4.51 1.90
N GLU A 12 -1.98 5.25 2.13
CA GLU A 12 -1.96 6.51 2.88
C GLU A 12 -1.35 6.32 4.27
N LYS A 13 -1.66 5.20 4.93
CA LYS A 13 -1.05 4.84 6.21
C LYS A 13 0.47 4.66 6.08
N ALA A 14 0.95 3.93 5.08
CA ALA A 14 2.38 3.75 4.82
C ALA A 14 3.10 5.07 4.53
N LEU A 15 2.50 5.92 3.69
CA LEU A 15 2.99 7.26 3.38
C LEU A 15 3.08 8.13 4.65
N TYR A 16 2.03 8.12 5.48
CA TYR A 16 1.96 8.90 6.71
C TYR A 16 3.05 8.52 7.71
N ILE A 17 3.28 7.22 7.93
CA ILE A 17 4.31 6.73 8.86
C ILE A 17 5.71 6.62 8.22
N ARG A 18 5.81 6.93 6.92
CA ARG A 18 7.00 6.82 6.07
C ARG A 18 7.65 5.43 6.08
N GLN A 19 6.84 4.39 6.26
CA GLN A 19 7.29 3.01 6.38
C GLN A 19 6.27 2.08 5.75
N LEU A 20 6.76 1.14 4.96
CA LEU A 20 5.99 -0.03 4.55
C LEU A 20 6.28 -1.14 5.56
N THR A 21 5.36 -1.36 6.49
CA THR A 21 5.47 -2.45 7.46
C THR A 21 4.96 -3.76 6.87
N PRO A 22 5.39 -4.92 7.37
CA PRO A 22 4.89 -6.21 6.89
C PRO A 22 3.37 -6.33 6.99
N ASP A 23 2.77 -5.78 8.05
CA ASP A 23 1.31 -5.78 8.22
C ASP A 23 0.59 -5.00 7.11
N ILE A 24 1.13 -3.85 6.72
CA ILE A 24 0.55 -3.03 5.65
C ILE A 24 0.75 -3.71 4.30
N GLU A 25 1.95 -4.22 4.03
CA GLU A 25 2.25 -4.97 2.81
C GLU A 25 1.35 -6.20 2.64
N ASN A 26 1.20 -7.00 3.70
CA ASN A 26 0.34 -8.17 3.70
C ASN A 26 -1.14 -7.81 3.50
N ALA A 27 -1.61 -6.72 4.12
CA ALA A 27 -2.97 -6.25 3.92
C ALA A 27 -3.21 -5.76 2.47
N ILE A 28 -2.25 -5.04 1.88
CA ILE A 28 -2.30 -4.63 0.47
C ILE A 28 -2.37 -5.88 -0.43
N ASN A 29 -1.46 -6.84 -0.24
CA ASN A 29 -1.41 -8.07 -1.02
C ASN A 29 -2.69 -8.93 -0.89
N SER A 30 -3.26 -8.99 0.31
CA SER A 30 -4.53 -9.67 0.57
C SER A 30 -5.69 -9.02 -0.17
N GLU A 31 -5.79 -7.68 -0.14
CA GLU A 31 -6.83 -6.96 -0.87
C GLU A 31 -6.67 -7.07 -2.38
N LEU A 32 -5.43 -6.98 -2.90
CA LEU A 32 -5.12 -7.22 -4.30
C LEU A 32 -5.58 -8.62 -4.76
N SER A 33 -5.24 -9.64 -3.98
CA SER A 33 -5.63 -11.02 -4.25
C SER A 33 -7.15 -11.22 -4.19
N ARG A 34 -7.83 -10.53 -3.27
CA ARG A 34 -9.28 -10.59 -3.09
C ARG A 34 -10.04 -9.89 -4.22
N LEU A 35 -9.55 -8.75 -4.69
CA LEU A 35 -10.20 -7.96 -5.74
C LEU A 35 -9.97 -8.58 -7.13
N GLY A 36 -8.76 -9.05 -7.42
CA GLY A 36 -8.40 -9.59 -8.74
C GLY A 36 -8.33 -8.54 -9.86
N TYR A 37 -8.61 -7.28 -9.54
CA TYR A 37 -8.43 -6.11 -10.39
C TYR A 37 -8.10 -4.89 -9.50
N ILE A 38 -7.49 -3.86 -10.09
CA ILE A 38 -7.11 -2.62 -9.41
C ILE A 38 -7.83 -1.47 -10.10
N SER A 39 -8.46 -0.58 -9.33
CA SER A 39 -9.04 0.65 -9.87
C SER A 39 -7.93 1.64 -10.24
N GLU A 40 -8.14 2.52 -11.21
CA GLU A 40 -7.15 3.54 -11.62
C GLU A 40 -6.60 4.33 -10.42
N VAL A 41 -7.49 4.71 -9.49
CA VAL A 41 -7.10 5.50 -8.32
C VAL A 41 -6.32 4.68 -7.28
N ASP A 42 -6.59 3.38 -7.16
CA ASP A 42 -5.77 2.52 -6.28
C ASP A 42 -4.42 2.19 -6.93
N TYR A 43 -4.37 2.13 -8.27
CA TYR A 43 -3.13 1.99 -9.03
C TYR A 43 -2.23 3.22 -8.83
N GLU A 44 -2.76 4.43 -8.99
CA GLU A 44 -2.02 5.68 -8.75
C GLU A 44 -1.47 5.76 -7.32
N ALA A 45 -2.24 5.31 -6.32
CA ALA A 45 -1.78 5.27 -4.94
C ALA A 45 -0.59 4.32 -4.76
N LEU A 46 -0.65 3.13 -5.35
CA LEU A 46 0.45 2.16 -5.29
C LEU A 46 1.69 2.67 -6.04
N GLU A 47 1.51 3.33 -7.19
CA GLU A 47 2.60 3.95 -7.94
C GLU A 47 3.31 5.04 -7.13
N LEU A 48 2.55 5.88 -6.43
CA LEU A 48 3.13 6.88 -5.52
C LEU A 48 3.94 6.21 -4.40
N LEU A 49 3.41 5.16 -3.77
CA LEU A 49 4.13 4.43 -2.72
C LEU A 49 5.47 3.88 -3.25
N MET A 50 5.47 3.29 -4.45
CA MET A 50 6.69 2.78 -5.08
C MET A 50 7.70 3.89 -5.39
N SER A 51 7.25 5.02 -5.96
CA SER A 51 8.13 6.18 -6.21
C SER A 51 8.78 6.68 -4.92
N GLU A 52 8.00 6.82 -3.85
CA GLU A 52 8.50 7.29 -2.55
C GLU A 52 9.50 6.30 -1.91
N MET A 53 9.35 5.00 -2.17
CA MET A 53 10.30 3.97 -1.76
C MET A 53 11.60 4.03 -2.57
N ASP A 54 11.51 4.19 -3.89
CA ASP A 54 12.68 4.32 -4.78
C ASP A 54 13.49 5.57 -4.46
N GLU A 55 12.82 6.66 -4.06
CA GLU A 55 13.47 7.89 -3.59
C GLU A 55 13.97 7.82 -2.14
N GLY A 56 13.78 6.68 -1.47
CA GLY A 56 14.24 6.42 -0.11
C GLY A 56 13.49 7.19 0.97
N ARG A 57 12.36 7.82 0.63
CA ARG A 57 11.49 8.55 1.59
C ARG A 57 10.64 7.60 2.42
N ILE A 58 10.35 6.42 1.87
CA ILE A 58 9.69 5.31 2.57
C ILE A 58 10.64 4.14 2.69
N ARG A 59 10.73 3.60 3.91
CA ARG A 59 11.56 2.43 4.18
C ARG A 59 10.70 1.18 4.27
N LEU A 60 11.13 0.12 3.59
CA LEU A 60 10.62 -1.23 3.84
C LEU A 60 11.15 -1.70 5.20
N VAL A 61 10.23 -2.03 6.11
CA VAL A 61 10.59 -2.60 7.41
C VAL A 61 10.50 -4.11 7.28
N PRO A 62 11.61 -4.86 7.46
CA PRO A 62 11.56 -6.31 7.35
C PRO A 62 10.74 -6.92 8.49
N SER A 63 10.10 -8.07 8.22
CA SER A 63 9.54 -8.91 9.27
C SER A 63 10.67 -9.45 10.17
N PRO A 64 10.47 -9.51 11.50
CA PRO A 64 11.35 -10.24 12.41
C PRO A 64 11.49 -11.72 12.09
#